data_AF-A0AAN6DBR7-F1
#
_entry.id   AF-A0AAN6DBR7-F1
#
_cell.length_a   1.000
_cell.length_b   1.000
_cell.length_c   1.000
_cell.angle_alpha   90.00
_cell.angle_beta   90.00
_cell.angle_gamma   90.00
#
_symmetry.space_group_name_H-M   'P 1'
#
loop_
_entity.id
_entity.type
_entity.pdbx_description
1 polymer ?
#
loop_
_entity_poly.entity_id
_entity_poly.type
_entity_poly.pdbx_seq_one_letter_code
_entity_poly.pdbx_strand_id
1 'polypeptide(L)'
;MSARKGAPTELPLSMKTKSPESFLFTSLLKLVLGEQAAYVFGILLDHKRLTLPQLQKMCKMKMSAVKKALVSLLQLECAVYFAETNFITEKSQTYYSCSFTGCYKFLYANAIINDIHRDYGELHAAIVQQVLVNGHLTSGEYLKNVDGAAQAEEAEKAFSILVIEKWLAPIDEMHFQSKYDLFHKVYQQQTAIFNAENKGKVISQAKKLQVIKEETRRKHQQLMGEDKVRSRLFTSDSSSMFQKVNPDICLTFNLDRYLKRLRSLHFASEARHKVGEISSRIYALILNRLEAKSAEVENPELRLEKYLANVGQSGVGLDPRVVEQVRGRYELKDQERGMNITVSEVYKELVRNGEKFGVTVGSVKNTIADPSLEFGRKRKNEDSSNGFPGVKKVKIEVDEVLERLGSHDSDDENEDDDPDNPDPRIMSTLLQHVKLLAADPKFPFLVETDMGQFHVPYTRLSPILAKHVFKQYVKAIIGPDALKVLNCIEDKRLTDEKAVSKLVLMKEASVRNILGRLLSFNIIELQEIPKTQDRSAMRSVYAFRFKPQPAIEMFKKSILFNMGEALEKLEQCKKQNKILLDKVNREDVKGREQELLLPSELKQLEEYYEYESTWITKFGRLRTAIDVFEFLTA
;
A
#
# COMPACT_ATOMS: atom_id res chain seq x y z
N MET A 1 27.47 -28.20 32.32
CA MET A 1 27.09 -26.83 32.75
C MET A 1 27.61 -25.84 31.71
N SER A 2 26.78 -25.46 30.73
CA SER A 2 27.15 -24.47 29.72
C SER A 2 26.69 -23.10 30.20
N ALA A 3 27.63 -22.17 30.36
CA ALA A 3 27.36 -20.82 30.84
C ALA A 3 26.22 -20.19 30.03
N ARG A 4 25.11 -19.86 30.70
CA ARG A 4 24.03 -19.05 30.15
C ARG A 4 24.58 -17.66 29.87
N LYS A 5 25.22 -17.46 28.71
CA LYS A 5 25.57 -16.12 28.21
C LYS A 5 24.29 -15.29 28.25
N GLY A 6 24.38 -14.09 28.82
CA GLY A 6 23.27 -13.13 28.84
C GLY A 6 22.75 -12.86 27.44
N ALA A 7 21.56 -12.26 27.34
CA ALA A 7 21.05 -11.77 26.08
C ALA A 7 22.13 -10.94 25.36
N PRO A 8 22.29 -11.06 24.04
CA PRO A 8 23.31 -10.29 23.34
C PRO A 8 23.03 -8.79 23.53
N THR A 9 24.05 -8.05 23.96
CA THR A 9 24.02 -6.60 24.21
C THR A 9 23.96 -5.79 22.91
N GLU A 10 24.17 -6.45 21.77
CA GLU A 10 23.98 -5.88 20.44
C GLU A 10 23.43 -6.95 19.51
N LEU A 11 22.68 -6.55 18.50
CA LEU A 11 22.19 -7.48 17.50
C LEU A 11 23.38 -8.06 16.71
N PRO A 12 23.39 -9.38 16.42
CA PRO A 12 24.47 -9.98 15.65
C PRO A 12 24.46 -9.47 14.21
N LEU A 13 25.64 -9.30 13.61
CA LEU A 13 25.81 -8.87 12.22
C LEU A 13 25.01 -9.72 11.22
N SER A 14 24.76 -10.99 11.56
CA SER A 14 23.94 -11.88 10.76
C SER A 14 22.52 -11.38 10.52
N MET A 15 21.95 -10.54 11.39
CA MET A 15 20.63 -9.94 11.16
C MET A 15 20.65 -8.90 10.03
N LYS A 16 21.79 -8.23 9.82
CA LYS A 16 21.99 -7.27 8.74
C LYS A 16 22.26 -7.95 7.39
N THR A 17 23.02 -9.04 7.37
CA THR A 17 23.53 -9.64 6.12
C THR A 17 22.61 -10.68 5.49
N LYS A 18 21.56 -11.13 6.18
CA LYS A 18 20.66 -12.21 5.69
C LYS A 18 19.68 -11.74 4.63
N SER A 19 18.90 -10.72 4.97
CA SER A 19 17.94 -10.12 4.06
C SER A 19 17.71 -8.65 4.42
N PRO A 20 17.39 -7.80 3.44
CA PRO A 20 17.05 -6.41 3.70
C PRO A 20 15.86 -6.22 4.63
N GLU A 21 14.85 -7.10 4.54
CA GLU A 21 13.68 -7.11 5.43
C GLU A 21 14.10 -7.39 6.87
N SER A 22 14.93 -8.41 7.08
CA SER A 22 15.48 -8.73 8.40
C SER A 22 16.22 -7.54 8.99
N PHE A 23 17.09 -6.92 8.18
CA PHE A 23 17.85 -5.76 8.63
C PHE A 23 16.94 -4.59 9.03
N LEU A 24 16.00 -4.22 8.17
CA LEU A 24 15.06 -3.13 8.42
C LEU A 24 14.22 -3.37 9.68
N PHE A 25 13.53 -4.51 9.75
CA PHE A 25 12.57 -4.76 10.82
C PHE A 25 13.23 -5.06 12.17
N THR A 26 14.39 -5.73 12.19
CA THR A 26 15.13 -5.89 13.45
C THR A 26 15.68 -4.56 13.96
N SER A 27 16.13 -3.68 13.06
CA SER A 27 16.57 -2.32 13.43
C SER A 27 15.39 -1.47 13.93
N LEU A 28 14.24 -1.53 13.27
CA LEU A 28 13.02 -0.84 13.68
C LEU A 28 12.53 -1.32 15.06
N LEU A 29 12.40 -2.64 15.25
CA LEU A 29 11.94 -3.21 16.52
C LEU A 29 12.95 -2.98 17.65
N LYS A 30 14.24 -2.85 17.35
CA LYS A 30 15.23 -2.48 18.35
C LYS A 30 15.00 -1.06 18.87
N LEU A 31 14.61 -0.13 18.00
CA LEU A 31 14.28 1.25 18.38
C LEU A 31 12.99 1.33 19.21
N VAL A 32 11.99 0.49 18.90
CA VAL A 32 10.67 0.53 19.55
C VAL A 32 10.60 -0.33 20.82
N LEU A 33 11.05 -1.58 20.76
CA LEU A 33 10.89 -2.59 21.82
C LEU A 33 12.21 -2.96 22.53
N GLY A 34 13.34 -2.51 21.99
CA GLY A 34 14.67 -2.85 22.48
C GLY A 34 15.26 -4.13 21.89
N GLU A 35 16.51 -4.39 22.25
CA GLU A 35 17.37 -5.39 21.61
C GLU A 35 16.89 -6.82 21.80
N GLN A 36 16.31 -7.14 22.97
CA GLN A 36 15.83 -8.48 23.27
C GLN A 36 14.66 -8.90 22.39
N ALA A 37 13.70 -8.00 22.19
CA ALA A 37 12.55 -8.25 21.31
C ALA A 37 12.98 -8.35 19.85
N ALA A 38 13.84 -7.43 19.40
CA ALA A 38 14.40 -7.47 18.04
C ALA A 38 15.18 -8.78 17.77
N TYR A 39 15.93 -9.27 18.76
CA TYR A 39 16.67 -10.53 18.61
C TYR A 39 15.73 -11.74 18.54
N VAL A 40 14.71 -11.81 19.40
CA VAL A 40 13.69 -12.88 19.35
C VAL A 40 12.96 -12.87 18.01
N PHE A 41 12.59 -11.69 17.51
CA PHE A 41 11.99 -11.51 16.19
C PHE A 41 12.91 -12.00 15.07
N GLY A 42 14.20 -11.63 15.09
CA GLY A 42 15.18 -12.09 14.10
C GLY A 42 15.34 -13.61 14.08
N ILE A 43 15.36 -14.27 15.25
CA ILE A 43 15.40 -15.74 15.33
C ILE A 43 14.12 -16.39 14.78
N LEU A 44 12.96 -15.79 15.04
CA LEU A 44 11.69 -16.24 14.46
C LEU A 44 11.67 -16.09 12.94
N LEU A 45 12.19 -14.97 12.42
CA LEU A 45 12.28 -14.71 10.99
C LEU A 45 13.16 -15.74 10.28
N ASP A 46 14.28 -16.13 10.90
CA ASP A 46 15.20 -17.13 10.36
C ASP A 46 14.57 -18.53 10.25
N HIS A 47 13.87 -18.95 11.30
CA HIS A 47 13.41 -20.35 11.45
C HIS A 47 11.94 -20.53 11.10
N LYS A 48 11.23 -19.42 10.84
CA LYS A 48 9.80 -19.29 10.51
C LYS A 48 8.84 -19.76 11.60
N ARG A 49 9.01 -20.98 12.12
CA ARG A 49 8.09 -21.63 13.07
C ARG A 49 8.87 -22.27 14.22
N LEU A 50 8.68 -21.77 15.44
CA LEU A 50 9.39 -22.28 16.62
C LEU A 50 8.47 -22.38 17.85
N THR A 51 8.74 -23.36 18.70
CA THR A 51 8.09 -23.50 20.00
C THR A 51 8.85 -22.69 21.06
N LEU A 52 8.20 -22.38 22.17
CA LEU A 52 8.83 -21.62 23.25
C LEU A 52 10.15 -22.26 23.79
N PRO A 53 10.23 -23.60 24.00
CA PRO A 53 11.49 -24.24 24.39
C PRO A 53 12.59 -24.14 23.32
N GLN A 54 12.22 -24.27 22.04
CA GLN A 54 13.16 -24.10 20.93
C GLN A 54 13.68 -22.67 20.89
N LEU A 55 12.80 -21.66 20.96
CA LEU A 55 13.17 -20.25 21.04
C LEU A 55 14.15 -19.99 22.18
N GLN A 56 13.86 -20.51 23.37
CA GLN A 56 14.73 -20.34 24.53
C GLN A 56 16.12 -20.94 24.33
N LYS A 57 16.20 -22.14 23.72
CA LYS A 57 17.47 -22.80 23.40
C LYS A 57 18.28 -22.00 22.38
N MET A 58 17.62 -21.43 21.37
CA MET A 58 18.26 -20.70 20.28
C MET A 58 18.69 -19.28 20.69
N CYS A 59 17.83 -18.56 21.40
CA CYS A 59 18.14 -17.24 21.92
C CYS A 59 19.22 -17.28 23.01
N LYS A 60 19.41 -18.44 23.67
CA LYS A 60 20.30 -18.63 24.82
C LYS A 60 19.95 -17.71 26.01
N MET A 61 18.71 -17.22 26.06
CA MET A 61 18.19 -16.33 27.10
C MET A 61 17.47 -17.10 28.22
N LYS A 62 17.20 -16.43 29.34
CA LYS A 62 16.32 -16.97 30.39
C LYS A 62 14.89 -17.08 29.83
N MET A 63 14.18 -18.13 30.20
CA MET A 63 12.79 -18.37 29.75
C MET A 63 11.87 -17.18 30.05
N SER A 64 12.03 -16.53 31.22
CA SER A 64 11.26 -15.34 31.58
C SER A 64 11.50 -14.17 30.64
N ALA A 65 12.73 -13.94 30.19
CA ALA A 65 13.05 -12.87 29.24
C ALA A 65 12.45 -13.15 27.86
N VAL A 66 12.54 -14.40 27.38
CA VAL A 66 11.92 -14.81 26.10
C VAL A 66 10.41 -14.65 26.14
N LYS A 67 9.75 -15.05 27.24
CA LYS A 67 8.31 -14.85 27.42
C LYS A 67 7.93 -13.37 27.39
N LYS A 68 8.65 -12.51 28.12
CA LYS A 68 8.40 -11.05 28.12
C LYS A 68 8.53 -10.44 26.72
N ALA A 69 9.63 -10.73 26.02
CA ALA A 69 9.86 -10.26 24.66
C ALA A 69 8.75 -10.75 23.70
N LEU A 70 8.36 -12.02 23.81
CA LEU A 70 7.35 -12.61 22.96
C LEU A 70 5.95 -12.04 23.22
N VAL A 71 5.58 -11.78 24.48
CA VAL A 71 4.32 -11.12 24.82
C VAL A 71 4.26 -9.71 24.22
N SER A 72 5.35 -8.93 24.32
CA SER A 72 5.41 -7.61 23.69
C SER A 72 5.30 -7.68 22.16
N LEU A 73 5.94 -8.66 21.52
CA LEU A 73 5.82 -8.86 20.06
C LEU A 73 4.41 -9.28 19.63
N LEU A 74 3.73 -10.11 20.43
CA LEU A 74 2.34 -10.52 20.17
C LEU A 74 1.38 -9.34 20.34
N GLN A 75 1.53 -8.58 21.43
CA GLN A 75 0.72 -7.39 21.73
C GLN A 75 0.72 -6.38 20.58
N LEU A 76 1.87 -6.21 19.93
CA LEU A 76 2.05 -5.27 18.83
C LEU A 76 1.99 -5.94 17.45
N GLU A 77 1.41 -7.14 17.35
CA GLU A 77 1.18 -7.88 16.10
C GLU A 77 2.45 -8.12 15.24
N CYS A 78 3.62 -8.12 15.86
CA CYS A 78 4.91 -8.45 15.24
C CYS A 78 5.23 -9.94 15.29
N ALA A 79 4.47 -10.70 16.09
CA ALA A 79 4.49 -12.16 16.11
C ALA A 79 3.05 -12.68 16.09
N VAL A 80 2.89 -13.91 15.61
CA VAL A 80 1.63 -14.66 15.63
C VAL A 80 1.90 -16.05 16.20
N TYR A 81 0.86 -16.69 16.73
CA TYR A 81 0.95 -18.02 17.31
C TYR A 81 -0.05 -18.98 16.68
N PHE A 82 0.25 -20.26 16.78
CA PHE A 82 -0.64 -21.31 16.32
C PHE A 82 -0.57 -22.49 17.28
N ALA A 83 -1.72 -22.83 17.87
CA ALA A 83 -1.87 -24.00 18.71
C ALA A 83 -2.21 -25.22 17.85
N GLU A 84 -1.25 -26.13 17.72
CA GLU A 84 -1.43 -27.39 17.00
C GLU A 84 -1.76 -28.49 18.02
N THR A 85 -2.99 -28.99 17.99
CA THR A 85 -3.40 -30.13 18.82
C THR A 85 -3.14 -31.41 18.05
N ASN A 86 -2.29 -32.26 18.61
CA ASN A 86 -2.04 -33.57 18.02
C ASN A 86 -3.26 -34.47 18.20
N PHE A 87 -3.87 -34.90 17.10
CA PHE A 87 -5.08 -35.72 17.10
C PHE A 87 -4.94 -37.08 17.81
N ILE A 88 -3.71 -37.59 17.97
CA ILE A 88 -3.44 -38.91 18.56
C ILE A 88 -3.18 -38.79 20.07
N THR A 89 -2.45 -37.74 20.49
CA THR A 89 -2.01 -37.60 21.89
C THR A 89 -2.82 -36.58 22.69
N GLU A 90 -3.73 -35.86 22.03
CA GLU A 90 -4.53 -34.74 22.55
C GLU A 90 -3.71 -33.59 23.16
N LYS A 91 -2.38 -33.67 23.10
CA LYS A 91 -1.47 -32.62 23.56
C LYS A 91 -1.44 -31.50 22.53
N SER A 92 -1.67 -30.27 23.01
CA SER A 92 -1.51 -29.06 22.22
C SER A 92 -0.09 -28.52 22.35
N GLN A 93 0.52 -28.14 21.23
CA GLN A 93 1.80 -27.48 21.18
C GLN A 93 1.67 -26.15 20.45
N THR A 94 2.12 -25.07 21.09
CA THR A 94 2.08 -23.73 20.51
C THR A 94 3.36 -23.42 19.75
N TYR A 95 3.19 -23.01 18.50
CA TYR A 95 4.24 -22.52 17.64
C TYR A 95 4.08 -21.02 17.45
N TYR A 96 5.21 -20.32 17.35
CA TYR A 96 5.28 -18.89 17.10
C TYR A 96 5.97 -18.64 15.77
N SER A 97 5.52 -17.60 15.06
CA SER A 97 6.09 -17.12 13.80
C SER A 97 6.07 -15.59 13.76
N CYS A 98 6.92 -15.01 12.91
CA CYS A 98 6.96 -13.57 12.73
C CYS A 98 5.76 -13.07 11.90
N SER A 99 5.30 -11.86 12.21
CA SER A 99 4.30 -11.13 11.41
C SER A 99 4.84 -9.76 11.05
N PHE A 100 4.69 -9.39 9.79
CA PHE A 100 5.10 -8.06 9.31
C PHE A 100 4.02 -7.00 9.49
N THR A 101 2.78 -7.39 9.82
CA THR A 101 1.66 -6.44 10.00
C THR A 101 1.99 -5.39 11.05
N GLY A 102 2.39 -5.80 12.25
CA GLY A 102 2.83 -4.88 13.31
C GLY A 102 4.06 -4.07 12.92
N CYS A 103 5.01 -4.69 12.23
CA CYS A 103 6.21 -4.01 11.75
C CYS A 103 5.87 -2.86 10.78
N TYR A 104 4.91 -3.09 9.87
CA TYR A 104 4.41 -2.06 8.98
C TYR A 104 3.64 -0.97 9.74
N LYS A 105 2.82 -1.32 10.74
CA LYS A 105 2.17 -0.30 11.59
C LYS A 105 3.19 0.67 12.20
N PHE A 106 4.33 0.18 12.70
CA PHE A 106 5.41 1.04 13.19
C PHE A 106 6.14 1.81 12.10
N LEU A 107 6.44 1.15 10.98
CA LEU A 107 7.12 1.79 9.85
C LEU A 107 6.35 3.00 9.32
N TYR A 108 5.01 2.92 9.37
CA TYR A 108 4.10 3.94 8.87
C TYR A 108 3.46 4.79 9.98
N ALA A 109 3.81 4.59 11.26
CA ALA A 109 3.09 5.18 12.40
C ALA A 109 2.93 6.71 12.28
N ASN A 110 4.02 7.44 12.04
CA ASN A 110 3.97 8.90 11.90
C ASN A 110 3.14 9.35 10.68
N ALA A 111 3.23 8.62 9.56
CA ALA A 111 2.47 8.94 8.36
C ALA A 111 0.97 8.71 8.59
N ILE A 112 0.61 7.59 9.24
CA ILE A 112 -0.76 7.28 9.66
C ILE A 112 -1.32 8.40 10.54
N ILE A 113 -0.61 8.77 11.60
CA ILE A 113 -1.06 9.80 12.56
C ILE A 113 -1.26 11.13 11.85
N ASN A 114 -0.31 11.55 11.00
CA ASN A 114 -0.41 12.80 10.25
C ASN A 114 -1.56 12.80 9.23
N ASP A 115 -1.78 11.68 8.54
CA ASP A 115 -2.88 11.55 7.59
C ASP A 115 -4.23 11.61 8.29
N ILE A 116 -4.39 10.94 9.44
CA ILE A 116 -5.62 11.02 10.25
C ILE A 116 -5.80 12.42 10.83
N HIS A 117 -4.74 13.05 11.33
CA HIS A 117 -4.78 14.42 11.86
C HIS A 117 -5.27 15.42 10.80
N ARG A 118 -4.68 15.36 9.59
CA ARG A 118 -5.08 16.23 8.47
C ARG A 118 -6.54 16.00 8.09
N ASP A 119 -7.00 14.75 8.11
CA ASP A 119 -8.28 14.38 7.54
C ASP A 119 -9.47 14.46 8.51
N TYR A 120 -9.23 14.30 9.81
CA TYR A 120 -10.25 14.19 10.88
C TYR A 120 -9.96 15.05 12.12
N GLY A 121 -8.77 15.65 12.24
CA GLY A 121 -8.37 16.49 13.38
C GLY A 121 -7.63 15.77 14.50
N GLU A 122 -7.24 16.55 15.51
CA GLU A 122 -6.31 16.15 16.57
C GLU A 122 -6.81 14.99 17.43
N LEU A 123 -8.07 15.03 17.86
CA LEU A 123 -8.66 14.00 18.72
C LEU A 123 -8.59 12.60 18.08
N HIS A 124 -8.93 12.49 16.80
CA HIS A 124 -8.88 11.23 16.05
C HIS A 124 -7.44 10.72 15.92
N ALA A 125 -6.48 11.61 15.69
CA ALA A 125 -5.08 11.27 15.60
C ALA A 125 -4.51 10.78 16.94
N ALA A 126 -4.90 11.40 18.05
CA ALA A 126 -4.51 11.00 19.40
C ALA A 126 -5.05 9.59 19.74
N ILE A 127 -6.31 9.30 19.40
CA ILE A 127 -6.89 7.95 19.56
C ILE A 127 -6.08 6.92 18.77
N VAL A 128 -5.81 7.20 17.48
CA VAL A 128 -5.04 6.28 16.62
C VAL A 128 -3.62 6.10 17.14
N GLN A 129 -2.96 7.16 17.61
CA GLN A 129 -1.64 7.08 18.23
C GLN A 129 -1.65 6.15 19.45
N GLN A 130 -2.64 6.28 20.34
CA GLN A 130 -2.75 5.43 21.52
C GLN A 130 -2.99 3.96 21.16
N VAL A 131 -3.80 3.70 20.13
CA VAL A 131 -4.01 2.35 19.59
C VAL A 131 -2.71 1.78 19.01
N LEU A 132 -1.93 2.56 18.26
CA LEU A 132 -0.66 2.12 17.67
C LEU A 132 0.42 1.81 18.73
N VAL A 133 0.50 2.63 19.79
CA VAL A 133 1.45 2.44 20.89
C VAL A 133 1.12 1.20 21.72
N ASN A 134 -0.16 1.00 22.03
CA ASN A 134 -0.60 -0.14 22.83
C ASN A 134 -0.80 -1.42 22.00
N GLY A 135 -0.83 -1.31 20.67
CA GLY A 135 -1.17 -2.38 19.73
C GLY A 135 -2.68 -2.58 19.60
N HIS A 136 -3.36 -2.73 20.74
CA HIS A 136 -4.81 -2.83 20.80
C HIS A 136 -5.38 -2.25 22.08
N LEU A 137 -6.57 -1.66 21.98
CA LEU A 137 -7.20 -0.90 23.05
C LEU A 137 -8.72 -1.03 22.97
N THR A 138 -9.40 -1.10 24.11
CA THR A 138 -10.87 -1.00 24.15
C THR A 138 -11.28 0.46 24.30
N SER A 139 -12.42 0.86 23.72
CA SER A 139 -12.92 2.23 23.91
C SER A 139 -13.24 2.48 25.39
N GLY A 140 -13.70 1.47 26.14
CA GLY A 140 -13.93 1.59 27.58
C GLY A 140 -12.67 1.87 28.40
N GLU A 141 -11.52 1.29 28.04
CA GLU A 141 -10.24 1.58 28.71
C GLU A 141 -9.73 2.98 28.38
N TYR A 142 -9.90 3.43 27.13
CA TYR A 142 -9.55 4.79 26.74
C TYR A 142 -10.37 5.82 27.51
N LEU A 143 -11.70 5.66 27.55
CA LEU A 143 -12.63 6.60 28.16
C LEU A 143 -12.44 6.74 29.68
N LYS A 144 -11.94 5.71 30.37
CA LYS A 144 -11.60 5.79 31.80
C LYS A 144 -10.50 6.82 32.11
N ASN A 145 -9.64 7.11 31.13
CA ASN A 145 -8.54 8.05 31.27
C ASN A 145 -8.91 9.46 30.76
N VAL A 146 -10.15 9.67 30.29
CA VAL A 146 -10.62 10.96 29.80
C VAL A 146 -11.34 11.71 30.92
N ASP A 147 -10.87 12.91 31.22
CA ASP A 147 -11.45 13.75 32.26
C ASP A 147 -12.67 14.52 31.73
N GLY A 148 -13.85 14.19 32.24
CA GLY A 148 -15.08 14.97 31.99
C GLY A 148 -16.01 14.36 30.93
N ALA A 149 -17.31 14.46 31.21
CA ALA A 149 -18.36 13.80 30.43
C ALA A 149 -18.44 14.29 28.97
N ALA A 150 -18.22 15.59 28.73
CA ALA A 150 -18.29 16.16 27.38
C ALA A 150 -17.15 15.65 26.48
N GLN A 151 -15.92 15.57 27.00
CA GLN A 151 -14.78 15.03 26.25
C GLN A 151 -14.92 13.52 26.01
N ALA A 152 -15.50 12.80 26.97
CA ALA A 152 -15.81 11.38 26.80
C ALA A 152 -16.83 11.14 25.67
N GLU A 153 -17.89 11.96 25.59
CA GLU A 153 -18.87 11.86 24.49
C GLU A 153 -18.25 12.18 23.12
N GLU A 154 -17.38 13.19 23.06
CA GLU A 154 -16.65 13.54 21.83
C GLU A 154 -15.70 12.42 21.40
N ALA A 155 -14.99 11.81 22.35
CA ALA A 155 -14.13 10.66 22.10
C ALA A 155 -14.93 9.43 21.63
N GLU A 156 -16.11 9.17 22.23
CA GLU A 156 -17.03 8.11 21.76
C GLU A 156 -17.44 8.34 20.30
N LYS A 157 -17.82 9.58 19.95
CA LYS A 157 -18.17 9.93 18.57
C LYS A 157 -16.97 9.74 17.62
N ALA A 158 -15.77 10.12 18.04
CA ALA A 158 -14.55 9.92 17.26
C ALA A 158 -14.25 8.43 17.02
N PHE A 159 -14.41 7.57 18.04
CA PHE A 159 -14.32 6.12 17.87
C PHE A 159 -15.33 5.59 16.85
N SER A 160 -16.59 6.05 16.94
CA SER A 160 -17.63 5.65 15.98
C SER A 160 -17.25 6.01 14.54
N ILE A 161 -16.74 7.22 14.30
CA ILE A 161 -16.28 7.64 12.97
C ILE A 161 -15.13 6.75 12.48
N LEU A 162 -14.11 6.53 13.30
CA LEU A 162 -12.94 5.72 12.93
C LEU A 162 -13.30 4.26 12.62
N VAL A 163 -14.28 3.70 13.33
CA VAL A 163 -14.76 2.34 13.11
C VAL A 163 -15.64 2.25 11.85
N ILE A 164 -16.55 3.21 11.63
CA ILE A 164 -17.41 3.27 10.45
C ILE A 164 -16.58 3.43 9.17
N GLU A 165 -15.57 4.30 9.20
CA GLU A 165 -14.61 4.52 8.10
C GLU A 165 -13.55 3.40 7.98
N LYS A 166 -13.62 2.39 8.87
CA LYS A 166 -12.78 1.18 8.93
C LYS A 166 -11.30 1.45 9.19
N TRP A 167 -10.94 2.59 9.79
CA TRP A 167 -9.59 2.87 10.27
C TRP A 167 -9.25 2.01 11.49
N LEU A 168 -10.24 1.75 12.34
CA LEU A 168 -10.15 0.80 13.44
C LEU A 168 -10.94 -0.47 13.11
N ALA A 169 -10.36 -1.61 13.44
CA ALA A 169 -10.97 -2.92 13.25
C ALA A 169 -10.97 -3.70 14.57
N PRO A 170 -12.01 -4.51 14.84
CA PRO A 170 -12.02 -5.36 16.01
C PRO A 170 -10.99 -6.48 15.90
N ILE A 171 -10.37 -6.82 17.01
CA ILE A 171 -9.52 -8.01 17.10
C ILE A 171 -10.39 -9.26 17.19
N ASP A 172 -9.98 -10.26 16.41
CA ASP A 172 -10.53 -11.61 16.43
C ASP A 172 -9.40 -12.64 16.61
N GLU A 173 -9.74 -13.86 17.02
CA GLU A 173 -8.79 -14.96 17.22
C GLU A 173 -7.94 -15.21 15.96
N MET A 174 -8.52 -14.98 14.78
CA MET A 174 -7.83 -15.15 13.50
C MET A 174 -6.68 -14.14 13.27
N HIS A 175 -6.69 -12.97 13.94
CA HIS A 175 -5.64 -11.95 13.77
C HIS A 175 -4.27 -12.43 14.26
N PHE A 176 -4.26 -13.31 15.26
CA PHE A 176 -3.03 -13.84 15.84
C PHE A 176 -2.63 -15.20 15.28
N GLN A 177 -3.33 -15.70 14.26
CA GLN A 177 -3.01 -16.96 13.61
C GLN A 177 -2.25 -16.74 12.31
N SER A 178 -1.23 -17.56 12.09
CA SER A 178 -0.54 -17.60 10.79
C SER A 178 -1.53 -18.04 9.70
N LYS A 179 -1.71 -17.19 8.66
CA LYS A 179 -2.57 -17.48 7.49
C LYS A 179 -2.19 -18.82 6.84
N TYR A 180 -0.90 -19.16 6.83
CA TYR A 180 -0.40 -20.42 6.29
C TYR A 180 -0.75 -21.63 7.18
N ASP A 181 -0.56 -21.52 8.50
CA ASP A 181 -0.88 -22.63 9.42
C ASP A 181 -2.39 -22.88 9.48
N LEU A 182 -3.20 -21.82 9.44
CA LEU A 182 -4.66 -21.93 9.33
C LEU A 182 -5.05 -22.67 8.03
N PHE A 183 -4.49 -22.27 6.89
CA PHE A 183 -4.67 -22.99 5.62
C PHE A 183 -4.27 -24.46 5.76
N HIS A 184 -3.10 -24.74 6.35
CA HIS A 184 -2.58 -26.09 6.46
C HIS A 184 -3.48 -26.98 7.34
N LYS A 185 -4.00 -26.46 8.44
CA LYS A 185 -4.99 -27.15 9.30
C LYS A 185 -6.28 -27.45 8.54
N VAL A 186 -6.82 -26.49 7.79
CA VAL A 186 -8.02 -26.71 6.98
C VAL A 186 -7.76 -27.78 5.91
N TYR A 187 -6.61 -27.73 5.23
CA TYR A 187 -6.21 -28.71 4.24
C TYR A 187 -6.07 -30.12 4.82
N GLN A 188 -5.42 -30.27 5.98
CA GLN A 188 -5.29 -31.56 6.67
C GLN A 188 -6.66 -32.12 7.06
N GLN A 189 -7.57 -31.28 7.59
CA GLN A 189 -8.93 -31.68 7.91
C GLN A 189 -9.69 -32.17 6.67
N GLN A 190 -9.64 -31.43 5.56
CA GLN A 190 -10.31 -31.83 4.31
C GLN A 190 -9.71 -33.12 3.74
N THR A 191 -8.39 -33.29 3.85
CA THR A 191 -7.71 -34.52 3.44
C THR A 191 -8.18 -35.72 4.26
N ALA A 192 -8.32 -35.57 5.58
CA ALA A 192 -8.81 -36.62 6.46
C ALA A 192 -10.28 -36.99 6.17
N ILE A 193 -11.14 -36.00 5.99
CA ILE A 193 -12.56 -36.18 5.62
C ILE A 193 -12.66 -36.94 4.29
N PHE A 194 -11.96 -36.47 3.25
CA PHE A 194 -11.97 -37.12 1.94
C PHE A 194 -11.49 -38.57 2.02
N ASN A 195 -10.44 -38.84 2.78
CA ASN A 195 -9.90 -40.20 2.95
C ASN A 195 -10.88 -41.12 3.70
N ALA A 196 -11.62 -40.60 4.68
CA ALA A 196 -12.63 -41.36 5.41
C ALA A 196 -13.84 -41.71 4.52
N GLU A 197 -14.33 -40.74 3.74
CA GLU A 197 -15.49 -40.91 2.85
C GLU A 197 -15.20 -41.81 1.63
N ASN A 198 -13.95 -41.86 1.19
CA ASN A 198 -13.52 -42.62 0.01
C ASN A 198 -12.66 -43.84 0.36
N LYS A 199 -12.77 -44.34 1.59
CA LYS A 199 -12.06 -45.54 2.03
C LYS A 199 -12.39 -46.73 1.12
N GLY A 200 -11.38 -47.31 0.48
CA GLY A 200 -11.53 -48.46 -0.42
C GLY A 200 -11.90 -48.13 -1.87
N LYS A 201 -12.14 -46.85 -2.23
CA LYS A 201 -12.39 -46.44 -3.62
C LYS A 201 -11.08 -46.14 -4.36
N VAL A 202 -10.94 -46.66 -5.57
CA VAL A 202 -9.81 -46.34 -6.46
C VAL A 202 -10.10 -45.02 -7.17
N ILE A 203 -9.49 -43.94 -6.69
CA ILE A 203 -9.57 -42.60 -7.28
C ILE A 203 -8.17 -42.20 -7.73
N SER A 204 -8.04 -41.61 -8.93
CA SER A 204 -6.75 -41.09 -9.38
C SER A 204 -6.24 -40.01 -8.43
N GLN A 205 -4.93 -39.98 -8.19
CA GLN A 205 -4.31 -39.00 -7.28
C GLN A 205 -4.60 -37.55 -7.70
N ALA A 206 -4.63 -37.30 -9.02
CA ALA A 206 -4.96 -35.98 -9.56
C ALA A 206 -6.39 -35.55 -9.22
N LYS A 207 -7.38 -36.44 -9.42
CA LYS A 207 -8.79 -36.15 -9.11
C LYS A 207 -9.01 -36.00 -7.61
N LYS A 208 -8.39 -36.86 -6.80
CA LYS A 208 -8.38 -36.75 -5.33
C LYS A 208 -7.88 -35.38 -4.88
N LEU A 209 -6.72 -34.96 -5.38
CA LEU A 209 -6.11 -33.70 -4.99
C LEU A 209 -6.95 -32.50 -5.43
N GLN A 210 -7.53 -32.54 -6.63
CA GLN A 210 -8.39 -31.47 -7.13
C GLN A 210 -9.59 -31.24 -6.22
N VAL A 211 -10.31 -32.30 -5.83
CA VAL A 211 -11.47 -32.20 -4.92
C VAL A 211 -11.06 -31.66 -3.56
N ILE A 212 -9.95 -32.15 -2.99
CA ILE A 212 -9.45 -31.65 -1.69
C ILE A 212 -9.09 -30.17 -1.77
N LYS A 213 -8.44 -29.72 -2.85
CA LYS A 213 -8.07 -28.31 -3.06
C LYS A 213 -9.30 -27.42 -3.17
N GLU A 214 -10.33 -27.85 -3.89
CA GLU A 214 -11.58 -27.11 -4.07
C GLU A 214 -12.37 -26.99 -2.75
N GLU A 215 -12.52 -28.08 -2.00
CA GLU A 215 -13.17 -28.04 -0.68
C GLU A 215 -12.38 -27.23 0.35
N THR A 216 -11.05 -27.31 0.30
CA THR A 216 -10.17 -26.47 1.14
C THR A 216 -10.36 -25.00 0.81
N ARG A 217 -10.44 -24.63 -0.47
CA ARG A 217 -10.71 -23.25 -0.91
C ARG A 217 -12.04 -22.76 -0.37
N ARG A 218 -13.12 -23.53 -0.56
CA ARG A 218 -14.47 -23.20 -0.10
C ARG A 218 -14.52 -23.00 1.42
N LYS A 219 -13.98 -23.94 2.19
CA LYS A 219 -13.99 -23.87 3.66
C LYS A 219 -13.12 -22.73 4.18
N HIS A 220 -11.96 -22.47 3.56
CA HIS A 220 -11.11 -21.35 3.94
C HIS A 220 -11.80 -20.00 3.69
N GLN A 221 -12.47 -19.83 2.53
CA GLN A 221 -13.23 -18.61 2.24
C GLN A 221 -14.41 -18.41 3.21
N GLN A 222 -15.09 -19.49 3.61
CA GLN A 222 -16.15 -19.42 4.63
C GLN A 222 -15.61 -18.94 5.97
N LEU A 223 -14.50 -19.52 6.45
CA LEU A 223 -13.87 -19.11 7.71
C LEU A 223 -13.40 -17.65 7.70
N MET A 224 -12.82 -17.18 6.59
CA MET A 224 -12.37 -15.80 6.46
C MET A 224 -13.51 -14.79 6.27
N GLY A 225 -14.69 -15.24 5.82
CA GLY A 225 -15.89 -14.40 5.63
C GLY A 225 -16.82 -14.34 6.84
N GLU A 226 -16.67 -15.23 7.82
CA GLU A 226 -17.47 -15.26 9.06
C GLU A 226 -17.05 -14.15 10.03
N ASP A 227 -17.60 -12.96 9.85
CA ASP A 227 -17.27 -11.81 10.70
C ASP A 227 -18.12 -11.76 11.98
N LYS A 228 -17.89 -12.73 12.88
CA LYS A 228 -18.66 -12.94 14.13
C LYS A 228 -18.59 -11.77 15.12
N VAL A 229 -17.59 -10.89 14.96
CA VAL A 229 -17.35 -9.76 15.85
C VAL A 229 -18.04 -8.50 15.32
N ARG A 230 -18.16 -8.33 14.00
CA ARG A 230 -18.85 -7.16 13.40
C ARG A 230 -20.30 -7.01 13.84
N SER A 231 -21.02 -8.11 14.06
CA SER A 231 -22.42 -8.07 14.51
C SER A 231 -22.60 -7.50 15.92
N ARG A 232 -21.55 -7.53 16.76
CA ARG A 232 -21.55 -7.04 18.15
C ARG A 232 -20.76 -5.74 18.33
N LEU A 233 -20.25 -5.18 17.24
CA LEU A 233 -19.34 -4.03 17.25
C LEU A 233 -19.99 -2.77 17.80
N PHE A 234 -21.29 -2.63 17.59
CA PHE A 234 -22.06 -1.48 18.03
C PHE A 234 -23.11 -1.89 19.06
N THR A 235 -23.35 -1.01 20.03
CA THR A 235 -24.42 -1.19 21.00
C THR A 235 -25.77 -0.92 20.35
N SER A 236 -26.81 -1.69 20.73
CA SER A 236 -28.17 -1.53 20.22
C SER A 236 -28.94 -0.35 20.81
N ASP A 237 -28.28 0.52 21.57
CA ASP A 237 -28.93 1.63 22.26
C ASP A 237 -29.38 2.69 21.25
N SER A 238 -30.70 2.78 21.04
CA SER A 238 -31.35 3.69 20.11
C SER A 238 -31.54 5.10 20.65
N SER A 239 -31.13 5.36 21.91
CA SER A 239 -31.24 6.68 22.53
C SER A 239 -30.14 7.67 22.11
N SER A 240 -29.00 7.16 21.62
CA SER A 240 -27.87 7.97 21.19
C SER A 240 -28.06 8.52 19.78
N MET A 241 -27.70 9.79 19.55
CA MET A 241 -27.74 10.44 18.22
C MET A 241 -26.78 9.79 17.19
N PHE A 242 -25.84 8.97 17.66
CA PHE A 242 -24.89 8.25 16.83
C PHE A 242 -24.70 6.81 17.32
N GLN A 243 -24.24 5.95 16.42
CA GLN A 243 -24.02 4.54 16.70
C GLN A 243 -22.79 4.35 17.60
N LYS A 244 -22.99 3.97 18.87
CA LYS A 244 -21.89 3.80 19.84
C LYS A 244 -21.17 2.47 19.66
N VAL A 245 -19.85 2.50 19.76
CA VAL A 245 -18.99 1.31 19.71
C VAL A 245 -19.06 0.59 21.06
N ASN A 246 -19.13 -0.74 21.03
CA ASN A 246 -19.15 -1.55 22.24
C ASN A 246 -17.85 -1.37 23.05
N PRO A 247 -17.93 -0.95 24.34
CA PRO A 247 -16.76 -0.63 25.16
C PRO A 247 -15.87 -1.81 25.51
N ASP A 248 -16.36 -3.05 25.36
CA ASP A 248 -15.62 -4.27 25.74
C ASP A 248 -14.82 -4.87 24.58
N ILE A 249 -15.01 -4.38 23.35
CA ILE A 249 -14.34 -4.93 22.18
C ILE A 249 -12.98 -4.27 22.00
N CYS A 250 -11.92 -5.10 21.94
CA CYS A 250 -10.58 -4.65 21.61
C CYS A 250 -10.50 -4.24 20.14
N LEU A 251 -10.03 -3.01 19.91
CA LEU A 251 -9.82 -2.45 18.58
C LEU A 251 -8.32 -2.34 18.29
N THR A 252 -7.96 -2.56 17.04
CA THR A 252 -6.60 -2.35 16.49
C THR A 252 -6.67 -1.46 15.26
N PHE A 253 -5.54 -0.87 14.88
CA PHE A 253 -5.43 -0.12 13.64
C PHE A 253 -5.50 -1.03 12.42
N ASN A 254 -6.36 -0.69 11.46
CA ASN A 254 -6.53 -1.46 10.23
C ASN A 254 -5.49 -1.06 9.17
N LEU A 255 -4.42 -1.83 9.08
CA LEU A 255 -3.36 -1.60 8.10
C LEU A 255 -3.89 -1.70 6.66
N ASP A 256 -4.76 -2.67 6.35
CA ASP A 256 -5.28 -2.86 4.99
C ASP A 256 -6.09 -1.66 4.50
N ARG A 257 -6.84 -1.01 5.41
CA ARG A 257 -7.53 0.26 5.11
C ARG A 257 -6.52 1.35 4.75
N TYR A 258 -5.42 1.45 5.49
CA TYR A 258 -4.38 2.44 5.22
C TYR A 258 -3.59 2.15 3.94
N LEU A 259 -3.34 0.88 3.60
CA LEU A 259 -2.71 0.52 2.32
C LEU A 259 -3.58 0.96 1.13
N LYS A 260 -4.91 0.88 1.24
CA LYS A 260 -5.82 1.43 0.22
C LYS A 260 -5.66 2.94 0.07
N ARG A 261 -5.51 3.68 1.17
CA ARG A 261 -5.20 5.12 1.16
C ARG A 261 -3.88 5.41 0.46
N LEU A 262 -2.83 4.67 0.80
CA LEU A 262 -1.53 4.82 0.13
C LEU A 262 -1.65 4.58 -1.38
N ARG A 263 -2.36 3.54 -1.82
CA ARG A 263 -2.62 3.28 -3.24
C ARG A 263 -3.29 4.48 -3.91
N SER A 264 -4.36 5.01 -3.32
CA SER A 264 -5.06 6.20 -3.84
C SER A 264 -4.15 7.41 -3.95
N LEU A 265 -3.30 7.66 -2.95
CA LEU A 265 -2.36 8.79 -2.96
C LEU A 265 -1.35 8.67 -4.10
N HIS A 266 -0.80 7.48 -4.33
CA HIS A 266 0.12 7.23 -5.45
C HIS A 266 -0.58 7.37 -6.81
N PHE A 267 -1.83 6.92 -6.91
CA PHE A 267 -2.64 7.08 -8.12
C PHE A 267 -2.91 8.56 -8.44
N ALA A 268 -3.30 9.35 -7.44
CA ALA A 268 -3.50 10.79 -7.59
C ALA A 268 -2.20 11.53 -7.94
N SER A 269 -1.08 11.17 -7.29
CA SER A 269 0.24 11.76 -7.57
C SER A 269 0.66 11.50 -9.03
N GLU A 270 0.43 10.30 -9.55
CA GLU A 270 0.78 9.99 -10.93
C GLU A 270 -0.17 10.69 -11.94
N ALA A 271 -1.46 10.81 -11.61
CA ALA A 271 -2.42 11.60 -12.41
C ALA A 271 -2.00 13.07 -12.53
N ARG A 272 -1.44 13.63 -11.47
CA ARG A 272 -0.92 15.01 -11.44
C ARG A 272 0.19 15.23 -12.47
N HIS A 273 1.10 14.26 -12.60
CA HIS A 273 2.22 14.35 -13.55
C HIS A 273 1.80 14.08 -15.00
N LYS A 274 0.79 13.22 -15.22
CA LYS A 274 0.38 12.80 -16.57
C LYS A 274 -0.71 13.65 -17.20
N VAL A 275 -1.72 14.04 -16.41
CA VAL A 275 -2.93 14.72 -16.90
C VAL A 275 -2.96 16.18 -16.47
N GLY A 276 -2.53 16.46 -15.24
CA GLY A 276 -2.42 17.82 -14.71
C GLY A 276 -3.04 18.00 -13.32
N GLU A 277 -2.84 19.19 -12.75
CA GLU A 277 -3.19 19.49 -11.36
C GLU A 277 -4.67 19.29 -11.05
N ILE A 278 -5.55 19.96 -11.79
CA ILE A 278 -7.00 20.01 -11.49
C ILE A 278 -7.63 18.63 -11.69
N SER A 279 -7.34 17.97 -12.83
CA SER A 279 -7.79 16.61 -13.09
C SER A 279 -7.32 15.63 -12.01
N SER A 280 -6.11 15.77 -11.49
CA SER A 280 -5.58 14.89 -10.43
C SER A 280 -6.29 15.06 -9.09
N ARG A 281 -6.70 16.28 -8.75
CA ARG A 281 -7.45 16.55 -7.53
C ARG A 281 -8.91 16.08 -7.64
N ILE A 282 -9.54 16.24 -8.81
CA ILE A 282 -10.84 15.61 -9.14
C ILE A 282 -10.71 14.09 -8.99
N TYR A 283 -9.63 13.50 -9.51
CA TYR A 283 -9.36 12.08 -9.36
C TYR A 283 -9.16 11.67 -7.89
N ALA A 284 -8.49 12.49 -7.08
CA ALA A 284 -8.33 12.24 -5.64
C ALA A 284 -9.68 12.24 -4.90
N LEU A 285 -10.63 13.13 -5.27
CA LEU A 285 -12.00 13.12 -4.75
C LEU A 285 -12.73 11.82 -5.08
N ILE A 286 -12.63 11.37 -6.34
CA ILE A 286 -13.21 10.09 -6.80
C ILE A 286 -12.62 8.94 -5.97
N LEU A 287 -11.29 8.89 -5.83
CA LEU A 287 -10.62 7.85 -5.06
C LEU A 287 -11.06 7.85 -3.60
N ASN A 288 -11.12 9.01 -2.94
CA ASN A 288 -11.53 9.12 -1.53
C ASN A 288 -12.90 8.48 -1.25
N ARG A 289 -13.86 8.64 -2.17
CA ARG A 289 -15.19 8.05 -2.08
C ARG A 289 -15.18 6.52 -2.26
N LEU A 290 -14.37 6.01 -3.19
CA LEU A 290 -14.36 4.60 -3.58
C LEU A 290 -13.42 3.74 -2.71
N GLU A 291 -12.45 4.36 -2.05
CA GLU A 291 -11.34 3.67 -1.37
C GLU A 291 -11.80 2.67 -0.31
N ALA A 292 -12.76 3.03 0.54
CA ALA A 292 -13.24 2.16 1.63
C ALA A 292 -13.96 0.89 1.12
N LYS A 293 -14.52 0.95 -0.10
CA LYS A 293 -15.24 -0.14 -0.78
C LYS A 293 -14.34 -0.96 -1.70
N SER A 294 -13.25 -0.37 -2.20
CA SER A 294 -12.30 -1.04 -3.09
C SER A 294 -11.72 -2.32 -2.48
N ALA A 295 -11.28 -3.25 -3.34
CA ALA A 295 -10.63 -4.48 -2.90
C ALA A 295 -9.34 -4.20 -2.09
N GLU A 296 -8.99 -5.15 -1.22
CA GLU A 296 -7.72 -5.16 -0.49
C GLU A 296 -6.53 -5.07 -1.46
N VAL A 297 -5.48 -4.38 -1.03
CA VAL A 297 -4.28 -4.18 -1.85
C VAL A 297 -3.52 -5.49 -2.03
N GLU A 298 -3.36 -6.25 -0.94
CA GLU A 298 -2.87 -7.61 -1.02
C GLU A 298 -4.01 -8.56 -1.39
N ASN A 299 -3.86 -9.33 -2.46
CA ASN A 299 -4.90 -10.26 -2.89
C ASN A 299 -4.94 -11.53 -2.01
N PRO A 300 -5.95 -11.70 -1.12
CA PRO A 300 -6.05 -12.88 -0.25
C PRO A 300 -6.25 -14.18 -1.02
N GLU A 301 -6.94 -14.12 -2.17
CA GLU A 301 -7.20 -15.29 -2.99
C GLU A 301 -5.94 -15.76 -3.72
N LEU A 302 -5.17 -14.84 -4.30
CA LEU A 302 -3.88 -15.17 -4.93
C LEU A 302 -2.92 -15.78 -3.90
N ARG A 303 -2.94 -15.29 -2.66
CA ARG A 303 -2.17 -15.88 -1.55
C ARG A 303 -2.59 -17.33 -1.27
N LEU A 304 -3.90 -17.59 -1.21
CA LEU A 304 -4.44 -18.93 -1.03
C LEU A 304 -4.06 -19.87 -2.19
N GLU A 305 -4.14 -19.39 -3.44
CA GLU A 305 -3.70 -20.18 -4.61
C GLU A 305 -2.20 -20.51 -4.56
N LYS A 306 -1.36 -19.57 -4.11
CA LYS A 306 0.07 -19.84 -3.86
C LYS A 306 0.26 -20.96 -2.82
N TYR A 307 -0.56 -21.00 -1.77
CA TYR A 307 -0.49 -22.08 -0.79
C TYR A 307 -0.95 -23.42 -1.39
N LEU A 308 -2.08 -23.44 -2.10
CA LEU A 308 -2.62 -24.62 -2.76
C LEU A 308 -1.67 -25.20 -3.82
N ALA A 309 -0.94 -24.34 -4.54
CA ALA A 309 0.05 -24.76 -5.52
C ALA A 309 1.21 -25.56 -4.90
N ASN A 310 1.59 -25.23 -3.66
CA ASN A 310 2.69 -25.88 -2.95
C ASN A 310 2.31 -27.18 -2.25
N VAL A 311 1.07 -27.66 -2.41
CA VAL A 311 0.58 -28.88 -1.75
C VAL A 311 0.22 -29.97 -2.76
N GLY A 312 0.69 -31.19 -2.47
CA GLY A 312 0.24 -32.44 -3.10
C GLY A 312 0.76 -32.73 -4.51
N GLN A 313 1.76 -32.01 -5.02
CA GLN A 313 2.35 -32.24 -6.34
C GLN A 313 3.88 -32.40 -6.30
N SER A 314 4.41 -33.14 -7.27
CA SER A 314 5.85 -33.23 -7.60
C SER A 314 6.34 -32.04 -8.45
N GLY A 315 5.43 -31.31 -9.11
CA GLY A 315 5.70 -30.02 -9.73
C GLY A 315 5.51 -28.89 -8.72
N VAL A 316 6.48 -27.97 -8.64
CA VAL A 316 6.43 -26.80 -7.78
C VAL A 316 5.99 -25.58 -8.59
N GLY A 317 5.15 -24.71 -8.00
CA GLY A 317 4.83 -23.40 -8.57
C GLY A 317 3.36 -23.22 -8.93
N LEU A 318 2.96 -21.94 -8.96
CA LEU A 318 1.61 -21.51 -9.31
C LEU A 318 1.42 -21.52 -10.84
N ASP A 319 0.36 -22.17 -11.32
CA ASP A 319 0.02 -22.19 -12.75
C ASP A 319 -0.31 -20.75 -13.22
N PRO A 320 0.38 -20.23 -14.26
CA PRO A 320 0.09 -18.92 -14.84
C PRO A 320 -1.38 -18.71 -15.22
N ARG A 321 -2.10 -19.76 -15.64
CA ARG A 321 -3.52 -19.68 -15.98
C ARG A 321 -4.40 -19.35 -14.78
N VAL A 322 -4.05 -19.88 -13.61
CA VAL A 322 -4.76 -19.58 -12.35
C VAL A 322 -4.56 -18.12 -11.97
N VAL A 323 -3.34 -17.58 -12.16
CA VAL A 323 -3.06 -16.16 -11.92
C VAL A 323 -3.94 -15.28 -12.82
N GLU A 324 -4.06 -15.61 -14.10
CA GLU A 324 -4.89 -14.88 -15.05
C GLU A 324 -6.39 -14.95 -14.71
N GLN A 325 -6.88 -16.12 -14.27
CA GLN A 325 -8.26 -16.29 -13.81
C GLN A 325 -8.57 -15.51 -12.53
N VAL A 326 -7.64 -15.50 -11.56
CA VAL A 326 -7.77 -14.69 -10.34
C VAL A 326 -7.80 -13.21 -10.72
N ARG A 327 -6.88 -12.77 -11.59
CA ARG A 327 -6.83 -11.39 -12.06
C ARG A 327 -8.14 -10.97 -12.74
N GLY A 328 -8.68 -11.76 -13.66
CA GLY A 328 -9.95 -11.45 -14.32
C GLY A 328 -11.12 -11.30 -13.36
N ARG A 329 -11.15 -12.11 -12.27
CA ARG A 329 -12.17 -11.95 -11.22
C ARG A 329 -12.00 -10.66 -10.41
N TYR A 330 -10.78 -10.21 -10.17
CA TYR A 330 -10.55 -8.92 -9.49
C TYR A 330 -10.82 -7.73 -10.40
N GLU A 331 -10.56 -7.83 -11.70
CA GLU A 331 -10.96 -6.81 -12.68
C GLU A 331 -12.49 -6.66 -12.73
N LEU A 332 -13.26 -7.75 -12.55
CA LEU A 332 -14.71 -7.68 -12.37
C LEU A 332 -15.11 -7.04 -11.03
N LYS A 333 -14.37 -7.28 -9.95
CA LYS A 333 -14.61 -6.64 -8.64
C LYS A 333 -14.40 -5.13 -8.68
N ASP A 334 -13.50 -4.64 -9.52
CA ASP A 334 -13.30 -3.20 -9.72
C ASP A 334 -14.54 -2.50 -10.33
N GLN A 335 -15.49 -3.28 -10.88
CA GLN A 335 -16.74 -2.83 -11.50
C GLN A 335 -17.99 -3.23 -10.69
N GLU A 336 -17.81 -3.73 -9.45
CA GLU A 336 -18.93 -4.11 -8.60
C GLU A 336 -19.84 -2.93 -8.25
N ARG A 337 -21.07 -3.25 -7.81
CA ARG A 337 -22.07 -2.24 -7.44
C ARG A 337 -21.52 -1.27 -6.40
N GLY A 338 -21.51 0.02 -6.74
CA GLY A 338 -20.99 1.09 -5.89
C GLY A 338 -19.51 1.43 -6.10
N MET A 339 -18.85 0.79 -7.07
CA MET A 339 -17.52 1.16 -7.56
C MET A 339 -17.58 2.08 -8.79
N ASN A 340 -18.68 2.04 -9.55
CA ASN A 340 -18.93 2.97 -10.65
C ASN A 340 -19.33 4.34 -10.10
N ILE A 341 -18.88 5.39 -10.78
CA ILE A 341 -19.16 6.79 -10.47
C ILE A 341 -19.69 7.52 -11.70
N THR A 342 -20.69 8.37 -11.48
CA THR A 342 -21.26 9.28 -12.47
C THR A 342 -20.76 10.71 -12.25
N VAL A 343 -20.82 11.55 -13.27
CA VAL A 343 -20.38 12.96 -13.15
C VAL A 343 -21.19 13.73 -12.09
N SER A 344 -22.49 13.46 -11.98
CA SER A 344 -23.34 14.04 -10.94
C SER A 344 -22.87 13.67 -9.52
N GLU A 345 -22.41 12.43 -9.32
CA GLU A 345 -21.82 12.03 -8.04
C GLU A 345 -20.46 12.70 -7.78
N VAL A 346 -19.64 12.90 -8.82
CA VAL A 346 -18.40 13.67 -8.70
C VAL A 346 -18.68 15.10 -8.28
N TYR A 347 -19.72 15.73 -8.84
CA TYR A 347 -20.13 17.08 -8.43
C TYR A 347 -20.57 17.14 -6.97
N LYS A 348 -21.42 16.21 -6.53
CA LYS A 348 -21.85 16.15 -5.12
C LYS A 348 -20.65 15.95 -4.17
N GLU A 349 -19.67 15.16 -4.59
CA GLU A 349 -18.43 14.98 -3.82
C GLU A 349 -17.53 16.23 -3.84
N LEU A 350 -17.50 16.95 -4.96
CA LEU A 350 -16.78 18.23 -5.11
C LEU A 350 -17.36 19.30 -4.20
N VAL A 351 -18.68 19.43 -4.12
CA VAL A 351 -19.34 20.39 -3.21
C VAL A 351 -19.08 20.01 -1.75
N ARG A 352 -19.17 18.71 -1.40
CA ARG A 352 -19.02 18.25 -0.01
C ARG A 352 -17.58 18.29 0.50
N ASN A 353 -16.63 17.85 -0.31
CA ASN A 353 -15.25 17.57 0.11
C ASN A 353 -14.19 18.29 -0.73
N GLY A 354 -14.58 19.13 -1.69
CA GLY A 354 -13.65 19.78 -2.62
C GLY A 354 -12.56 20.60 -1.94
N GLU A 355 -12.92 21.39 -0.92
CA GLU A 355 -11.98 22.23 -0.18
C GLU A 355 -10.83 21.41 0.44
N LYS A 356 -11.15 20.23 0.99
CA LYS A 356 -10.16 19.30 1.57
C LYS A 356 -9.10 18.86 0.55
N PHE A 357 -9.48 18.79 -0.73
CA PHE A 357 -8.59 18.42 -1.84
C PHE A 357 -8.09 19.63 -2.64
N GLY A 358 -8.40 20.84 -2.18
CA GLY A 358 -8.02 22.10 -2.84
C GLY A 358 -8.69 22.30 -4.19
N VAL A 359 -9.90 21.81 -4.41
CA VAL A 359 -10.67 22.06 -5.64
C VAL A 359 -12.06 22.52 -5.26
N THR A 360 -12.44 23.68 -5.77
CA THR A 360 -13.80 24.21 -5.64
C THR A 360 -14.48 24.24 -7.00
N VAL A 361 -15.79 24.43 -7.01
CA VAL A 361 -16.58 24.60 -8.23
C VAL A 361 -16.01 25.72 -9.11
N GLY A 362 -15.67 26.86 -8.50
CA GLY A 362 -15.02 27.98 -9.20
C GLY A 362 -13.66 27.62 -9.80
N SER A 363 -12.88 26.74 -9.16
CA SER A 363 -11.57 26.30 -9.68
C SER A 363 -11.67 25.36 -10.89
N VAL A 364 -12.84 24.74 -11.12
CA VAL A 364 -13.11 23.88 -12.29
C VAL A 364 -13.67 24.71 -13.45
N LYS A 365 -14.23 25.89 -13.18
CA LYS A 365 -14.79 26.75 -14.22
C LYS A 365 -13.68 27.24 -15.16
N ASN A 366 -13.90 27.16 -16.47
CA ASN A 366 -12.99 27.62 -17.53
C ASN A 366 -11.59 26.96 -17.54
N THR A 367 -11.42 25.80 -16.92
CA THR A 367 -10.13 25.06 -16.91
C THR A 367 -9.83 24.36 -18.22
N ILE A 368 -10.87 24.02 -18.96
CA ILE A 368 -10.79 23.44 -20.29
C ILE A 368 -11.52 24.40 -21.22
N ALA A 369 -10.78 24.97 -22.17
CA ALA A 369 -11.37 25.77 -23.24
C ALA A 369 -12.12 24.82 -24.17
N ASP A 370 -13.43 24.97 -24.25
CA ASP A 370 -14.24 24.32 -25.27
C ASP A 370 -14.43 25.30 -26.44
N PRO A 371 -13.77 25.07 -27.59
CA PRO A 371 -13.91 25.94 -28.75
C PRO A 371 -15.37 26.07 -29.20
N SER A 372 -16.20 25.04 -28.98
CA SER A 372 -17.62 25.05 -29.37
C SER A 372 -18.46 26.05 -28.56
N LEU A 373 -18.07 26.36 -27.32
CA LEU A 373 -18.73 27.35 -26.45
C LEU A 373 -18.24 28.78 -26.72
N GLU A 374 -17.02 28.97 -27.24
CA GLU A 374 -16.48 30.30 -27.54
C GLU A 374 -17.06 30.92 -28.82
N PHE A 375 -17.40 30.12 -29.82
CA PHE A 375 -17.97 30.62 -31.08
C PHE A 375 -19.46 31.02 -31.00
N GLY A 376 -20.12 30.81 -29.86
CA GLY A 376 -21.52 31.21 -29.61
C GLY A 376 -21.68 32.68 -29.20
N ARG A 377 -20.59 33.36 -28.81
CA ARG A 377 -20.63 34.81 -28.55
C ARG A 377 -20.70 35.54 -29.89
N LYS A 378 -21.91 35.81 -30.37
CA LYS A 378 -22.17 36.90 -31.33
C LYS A 378 -21.51 38.15 -30.73
N ARG A 379 -20.31 38.50 -31.22
CA ARG A 379 -19.83 39.88 -31.09
C ARG A 379 -20.97 40.75 -31.61
N LYS A 380 -21.44 41.67 -30.77
CA LYS A 380 -22.37 42.72 -31.16
C LYS A 380 -21.63 43.54 -32.22
N ASN A 381 -21.79 43.18 -33.49
CA ASN A 381 -21.24 43.92 -34.61
C ASN A 381 -22.06 45.20 -34.71
N GLU A 382 -21.45 46.31 -34.30
CA GLU A 382 -21.84 47.62 -34.82
C GLU A 382 -21.42 47.67 -36.31
N ASP A 383 -22.44 47.86 -37.15
CA ASP A 383 -22.47 48.25 -38.56
C ASP A 383 -21.18 48.26 -39.41
N SER A 384 -21.15 47.45 -40.47
CA SER A 384 -21.23 47.91 -41.88
C SER A 384 -20.82 46.84 -42.91
N SER A 385 -21.67 46.71 -43.93
CA SER A 385 -21.56 46.07 -45.26
C SER A 385 -20.21 45.49 -45.74
N ASN A 386 -20.18 44.19 -46.06
CA ASN A 386 -20.08 43.65 -47.44
C ASN A 386 -19.96 42.11 -47.43
N GLY A 387 -20.65 41.46 -48.36
CA GLY A 387 -20.92 40.02 -48.34
C GLY A 387 -19.81 39.09 -48.83
N PHE A 388 -19.83 37.86 -48.31
CA PHE A 388 -19.31 36.65 -48.95
C PHE A 388 -20.21 35.45 -48.62
N PRO A 389 -20.47 34.50 -49.57
CA PRO A 389 -21.43 33.42 -49.36
C PRO A 389 -20.89 32.28 -48.50
N GLY A 390 -21.78 31.70 -47.69
CA GLY A 390 -21.47 30.74 -46.63
C GLY A 390 -20.96 29.37 -47.07
N VAL A 391 -20.03 28.85 -46.27
CA VAL A 391 -19.66 27.42 -46.24
C VAL A 391 -20.63 26.71 -45.29
N LYS A 392 -21.34 25.70 -45.81
CA LYS A 392 -22.24 24.84 -45.03
C LYS A 392 -21.45 24.10 -43.95
N LYS A 393 -21.78 24.36 -42.67
CA LYS A 393 -21.30 23.55 -41.55
C LYS A 393 -22.00 22.19 -41.56
N VAL A 394 -21.22 21.13 -41.40
CA VAL A 394 -21.71 19.76 -41.22
C VAL A 394 -22.22 19.63 -39.78
N LYS A 395 -23.48 19.22 -39.63
CA LYS A 395 -24.15 19.01 -38.33
C LYS A 395 -23.63 17.71 -37.70
N ILE A 396 -23.12 17.77 -36.47
CA ILE A 396 -22.71 16.59 -35.68
C ILE A 396 -23.77 16.38 -34.58
N GLU A 397 -24.11 15.12 -34.30
CA GLU A 397 -25.21 14.63 -33.45
C GLU A 397 -25.29 15.18 -32.01
N VAL A 398 -24.32 15.98 -31.56
CA VAL A 398 -24.35 16.67 -30.25
C VAL A 398 -25.39 17.79 -30.21
N ASP A 399 -25.79 18.34 -31.36
CA ASP A 399 -26.74 19.44 -31.48
C ASP A 399 -28.17 19.09 -31.00
N GLU A 400 -28.60 17.82 -31.07
CA GLU A 400 -29.98 17.44 -30.69
C GLU A 400 -30.23 17.46 -29.18
N VAL A 401 -29.19 17.37 -28.35
CA VAL A 401 -29.31 17.45 -26.89
C VAL A 401 -29.38 18.91 -26.43
N LEU A 402 -28.74 19.83 -27.15
CA LEU A 402 -28.65 21.25 -26.82
C LEU A 402 -29.89 22.06 -27.22
N GLU A 403 -30.60 21.68 -28.30
CA GLU A 403 -31.83 22.38 -28.72
C GLU A 403 -33.04 22.17 -27.77
N ARG A 404 -32.96 21.24 -26.80
CA ARG A 404 -34.04 20.96 -25.84
C ARG A 404 -33.95 21.75 -24.52
N LEU A 405 -32.87 22.46 -24.26
CA LEU A 405 -32.67 23.21 -23.02
C LEU A 405 -32.74 24.70 -23.34
N GLY A 406 -33.94 25.26 -23.14
CA GLY A 406 -34.30 26.62 -23.49
C GLY A 406 -33.36 27.68 -22.92
N SER A 407 -33.19 28.73 -23.71
CA SER A 407 -32.56 29.99 -23.33
C SER A 407 -33.30 30.64 -22.17
N HIS A 408 -32.75 30.55 -20.97
CA HIS A 408 -33.03 31.50 -19.91
C HIS A 408 -31.71 32.15 -19.52
N ASP A 409 -31.55 33.38 -19.96
CA ASP A 409 -30.44 34.27 -19.61
C ASP A 409 -30.94 35.04 -18.38
N SER A 410 -30.51 34.61 -17.19
CA SER A 410 -30.61 35.39 -15.97
C SER A 410 -29.19 35.55 -15.43
N ASP A 411 -28.63 36.72 -15.70
CA ASP A 411 -27.50 37.27 -14.95
C ASP A 411 -27.97 37.47 -13.50
N ASP A 412 -27.75 36.48 -12.64
CA ASP A 412 -27.83 36.66 -11.20
C ASP A 412 -26.55 36.10 -10.57
N GLU A 413 -25.65 37.00 -10.15
CA GLU A 413 -24.33 36.68 -9.59
C GLU A 413 -24.38 36.17 -8.14
N ASN A 414 -25.52 35.66 -7.66
CA ASN A 414 -25.67 35.06 -6.34
C ASN A 414 -26.62 33.85 -6.36
N GLU A 415 -26.27 32.81 -7.12
CA GLU A 415 -26.83 31.48 -6.88
C GLU A 415 -25.90 30.77 -5.91
N ASP A 416 -26.36 30.56 -4.68
CA ASP A 416 -25.80 29.55 -3.78
C ASP A 416 -25.62 28.25 -4.58
N ASP A 417 -24.42 27.66 -4.58
CA ASP A 417 -24.09 26.41 -5.29
C ASP A 417 -25.00 25.27 -4.76
N ASP A 418 -26.24 25.18 -5.24
CA ASP A 418 -27.20 24.17 -4.82
C ASP A 418 -26.68 22.80 -5.30
N PRO A 419 -26.35 21.86 -4.38
CA PRO A 419 -25.87 20.54 -4.74
C PRO A 419 -26.90 19.70 -5.53
N ASP A 420 -28.16 20.11 -5.53
CA ASP A 420 -29.24 19.43 -6.25
C ASP A 420 -29.62 20.08 -7.60
N ASN A 421 -29.11 21.27 -7.92
CA ASN A 421 -29.29 21.92 -9.23
C ASN A 421 -27.98 22.49 -9.81
N PRO A 422 -27.10 21.65 -10.38
CA PRO A 422 -25.79 22.08 -10.88
C PRO A 422 -25.87 22.89 -12.19
N ASP A 423 -25.03 23.92 -12.33
CA ASP A 423 -24.81 24.63 -13.60
C ASP A 423 -24.41 23.63 -14.71
N PRO A 424 -25.17 23.54 -15.82
CA PRO A 424 -24.86 22.67 -16.96
C PRO A 424 -23.45 22.84 -17.51
N ARG A 425 -22.87 24.05 -17.44
CA ARG A 425 -21.50 24.33 -17.90
C ARG A 425 -20.48 23.62 -17.04
N ILE A 426 -20.65 23.65 -15.71
CA ILE A 426 -19.78 22.98 -14.76
C ILE A 426 -19.86 21.45 -14.94
N MET A 427 -21.06 20.91 -15.14
CA MET A 427 -21.24 19.48 -15.44
C MET A 427 -20.49 19.07 -16.70
N SER A 428 -20.54 19.90 -17.75
CA SER A 428 -19.80 19.66 -18.99
C SER A 428 -18.28 19.68 -18.77
N THR A 429 -17.75 20.68 -18.08
CA THR A 429 -16.30 20.77 -17.79
C THR A 429 -15.82 19.62 -16.90
N LEU A 430 -16.62 19.21 -15.91
CA LEU A 430 -16.33 18.02 -15.09
C LEU A 430 -16.27 16.75 -15.95
N LEU A 431 -17.24 16.55 -16.84
CA LEU A 431 -17.23 15.42 -17.76
C LEU A 431 -15.98 15.42 -18.65
N GLN A 432 -15.54 16.58 -19.12
CA GLN A 432 -14.30 16.71 -19.90
C GLN A 432 -13.06 16.30 -19.07
N HIS A 433 -12.93 16.76 -17.82
CA HIS A 433 -11.84 16.31 -16.93
C HIS A 433 -11.86 14.80 -16.68
N VAL A 434 -13.05 14.23 -16.46
CA VAL A 434 -13.21 12.78 -16.28
C VAL A 434 -12.83 12.01 -17.55
N LYS A 435 -13.20 12.51 -18.73
CA LYS A 435 -12.78 11.94 -20.02
C LYS A 435 -11.27 12.06 -20.26
N LEU A 436 -10.62 13.15 -19.83
CA LEU A 436 -9.17 13.29 -19.91
C LEU A 436 -8.45 12.23 -19.06
N LEU A 437 -8.97 11.92 -17.87
CA LEU A 437 -8.45 10.84 -17.02
C LEU A 437 -8.65 9.45 -17.66
N ALA A 438 -9.66 9.29 -18.51
CA ALA A 438 -9.94 8.06 -19.26
C ALA A 438 -9.24 7.98 -20.64
N ALA A 439 -8.52 9.03 -21.06
CA ALA A 439 -8.05 9.15 -22.44
C ALA A 439 -6.88 8.22 -22.80
N ASP A 440 -5.97 7.92 -21.87
CA ASP A 440 -4.78 7.09 -22.15
C ASP A 440 -5.05 5.59 -21.86
N PRO A 441 -5.18 4.73 -22.88
CA PRO A 441 -5.40 3.30 -22.67
C PRO A 441 -4.16 2.58 -22.11
N LYS A 442 -2.96 3.15 -22.24
CA LYS A 442 -1.73 2.58 -21.67
C LYS A 442 -1.61 2.85 -20.17
N PHE A 443 -2.26 3.91 -19.69
CA PHE A 443 -2.27 4.32 -18.28
C PHE A 443 -3.69 4.75 -17.86
N PRO A 444 -4.64 3.80 -17.73
CA PRO A 444 -6.05 4.12 -17.54
C PRO A 444 -6.32 4.51 -16.08
N PHE A 445 -6.39 5.81 -15.77
CA PHE A 445 -6.80 6.28 -14.43
C PHE A 445 -8.28 6.01 -14.18
N LEU A 446 -9.10 6.18 -15.22
CA LEU A 446 -10.52 5.83 -15.26
C LEU A 446 -10.83 5.02 -16.52
N VAL A 447 -11.86 4.18 -16.45
CA VAL A 447 -12.40 3.44 -17.59
C VAL A 447 -13.90 3.63 -17.63
N GLU A 448 -14.41 4.03 -18.79
CA GLU A 448 -15.85 4.15 -19.06
C GLU A 448 -16.43 2.75 -19.28
N THR A 449 -17.46 2.38 -18.51
CA THR A 449 -18.17 1.09 -18.67
C THR A 449 -19.35 1.24 -19.61
N ASP A 450 -20.21 2.21 -19.28
CA ASP A 450 -21.41 2.61 -20.02
C ASP A 450 -21.41 4.13 -20.16
N MET A 451 -22.28 4.68 -21.02
CA MET A 451 -22.36 6.12 -21.31
C MET A 451 -22.43 6.95 -20.02
N GLY A 452 -21.34 7.66 -19.69
CA GLY A 452 -21.25 8.52 -18.50
C GLY A 452 -21.02 7.82 -17.15
N GLN A 453 -20.71 6.52 -17.14
CA GLN A 453 -20.31 5.77 -15.95
C GLN A 453 -18.83 5.36 -16.02
N PHE A 454 -18.08 5.69 -14.97
CA PHE A 454 -16.64 5.46 -14.90
C PHE A 454 -16.29 4.61 -13.69
N HIS A 455 -15.23 3.82 -13.77
CA HIS A 455 -14.64 3.13 -12.62
C HIS A 455 -13.12 3.27 -12.61
N VAL A 456 -12.51 3.03 -11.45
CA VAL A 456 -11.06 3.02 -11.28
C VAL A 456 -10.57 1.57 -11.45
N PRO A 457 -9.72 1.27 -12.45
CA PRO A 457 -9.26 -0.10 -12.69
C PRO A 457 -8.06 -0.45 -11.78
N TYR A 458 -8.29 -0.57 -10.46
CA TYR A 458 -7.22 -0.80 -9.46
C TYR A 458 -6.31 -1.98 -9.82
N THR A 459 -6.90 -3.09 -10.27
CA THR A 459 -6.18 -4.34 -10.59
C THR A 459 -5.24 -4.17 -11.78
N ARG A 460 -5.66 -3.41 -12.80
CA ARG A 460 -4.84 -3.14 -13.99
C ARG A 460 -3.84 -2.01 -13.77
N LEU A 461 -4.22 -0.98 -13.03
CA LEU A 461 -3.43 0.23 -12.85
C LEU A 461 -2.24 0.04 -11.91
N SER A 462 -2.40 -0.72 -10.82
CA SER A 462 -1.36 -0.97 -9.81
C SER A 462 -0.02 -1.47 -10.40
N PRO A 463 0.01 -2.57 -11.19
CA PRO A 463 1.27 -3.06 -11.77
C PRO A 463 1.84 -2.14 -12.85
N ILE A 464 0.98 -1.39 -13.57
CA ILE A 464 1.42 -0.41 -14.58
C ILE A 464 2.13 0.75 -13.89
N LEU A 465 1.56 1.27 -12.79
CA LEU A 465 2.17 2.29 -11.96
C LEU A 465 3.52 1.82 -11.42
N ALA A 466 3.59 0.62 -10.83
CA ALA A 466 4.86 0.10 -10.29
C ALA A 466 5.96 0.02 -11.34
N LYS A 467 5.64 -0.48 -12.55
CA LYS A 467 6.59 -0.49 -13.65
C LYS A 467 6.99 0.93 -14.08
N HIS A 468 6.05 1.87 -14.12
CA HIS A 468 6.33 3.26 -14.49
C HIS A 468 7.27 3.94 -13.49
N VAL A 469 6.95 3.87 -12.19
CA VAL A 469 7.74 4.46 -11.11
C VAL A 469 9.15 3.87 -11.09
N PHE A 470 9.30 2.55 -11.26
CA PHE A 470 10.61 1.91 -11.41
C PHE A 470 11.43 2.54 -12.56
N LYS A 471 10.81 2.73 -13.72
CA LYS A 471 11.47 3.34 -14.89
C LYS A 471 11.84 4.80 -14.64
N GLN A 472 11.07 5.55 -13.84
CA GLN A 472 11.46 6.89 -13.40
C GLN A 472 12.67 6.87 -12.47
N TYR A 473 12.80 5.88 -11.58
CA TYR A 473 14.03 5.70 -10.79
C TYR A 473 15.23 5.35 -11.66
N VAL A 474 15.07 4.49 -12.68
CA VAL A 474 16.14 4.22 -13.65
C VAL A 474 16.58 5.50 -14.35
N LYS A 475 15.62 6.34 -14.77
CA LYS A 475 15.90 7.65 -15.36
C LYS A 475 16.67 8.57 -14.41
N ALA A 476 16.27 8.63 -13.15
CA ALA A 476 16.87 9.52 -12.15
C ALA A 476 18.28 9.07 -11.71
N ILE A 477 18.49 7.76 -11.54
CA ILE A 477 19.75 7.19 -11.01
C ILE A 477 20.79 6.97 -12.12
N ILE A 478 20.37 6.44 -13.27
CA ILE A 478 21.29 6.05 -14.35
C ILE A 478 21.34 7.11 -15.44
N GLY A 479 20.19 7.72 -15.75
CA GLY A 479 20.06 8.83 -16.69
C GLY A 479 18.95 8.62 -17.73
N PRO A 480 18.58 9.67 -18.48
CA PRO A 480 17.51 9.61 -19.48
C PRO A 480 17.82 8.68 -20.65
N ASP A 481 19.09 8.58 -21.06
CA ASP A 481 19.49 7.64 -22.12
C ASP A 481 19.39 6.19 -21.68
N ALA A 482 19.57 5.89 -20.39
CA ALA A 482 19.35 4.55 -19.87
C ALA A 482 17.87 4.15 -19.94
N LEU A 483 16.95 5.07 -19.64
CA LEU A 483 15.52 4.85 -19.82
C LEU A 483 15.18 4.61 -21.31
N LYS A 484 15.79 5.36 -22.23
CA LYS A 484 15.61 5.18 -23.68
C LYS A 484 16.06 3.78 -24.13
N VAL A 485 17.24 3.34 -23.69
CA VAL A 485 17.77 1.99 -23.96
C VAL A 485 16.86 0.91 -23.35
N LEU A 486 16.42 1.09 -22.11
CA LEU A 486 15.52 0.15 -21.43
C LEU A 486 14.17 0.02 -22.15
N ASN A 487 13.57 1.13 -22.59
CA ASN A 487 12.35 1.13 -23.39
C ASN A 487 12.53 0.35 -24.69
N CYS A 488 13.65 0.56 -25.38
CA CYS A 488 13.96 -0.16 -26.61
C CYS A 488 14.06 -1.68 -26.39
N ILE A 489 14.70 -2.10 -25.29
CA ILE A 489 14.80 -3.54 -24.93
C ILE A 489 13.41 -4.10 -24.57
N GLU A 490 12.59 -3.35 -23.83
CA GLU A 490 11.22 -3.74 -23.49
C GLU A 490 10.37 -3.95 -24.73
N ASP A 491 10.40 -3.01 -25.67
CA ASP A 491 9.60 -3.04 -26.90
C ASP A 491 10.03 -4.18 -27.83
N LYS A 492 11.34 -4.44 -27.95
CA LYS A 492 11.87 -5.52 -28.79
C LYS A 492 11.87 -6.89 -28.11
N ARG A 493 11.70 -6.95 -26.78
CA ARG A 493 11.72 -8.14 -25.89
C ARG A 493 13.06 -8.89 -25.84
N LEU A 494 13.78 -8.99 -26.96
CA LEU A 494 15.10 -9.61 -27.08
C LEU A 494 15.88 -8.90 -28.20
N THR A 495 17.03 -8.31 -27.88
CA THR A 495 17.79 -7.48 -28.83
C THR A 495 19.29 -7.50 -28.52
N ASP A 496 20.14 -7.33 -29.52
CA ASP A 496 21.60 -7.22 -29.38
C ASP A 496 22.07 -5.75 -29.32
N GLU A 497 23.32 -5.53 -28.90
CA GLU A 497 23.90 -4.19 -28.72
C GLU A 497 23.81 -3.33 -29.99
N LYS A 498 24.10 -3.95 -31.15
CA LYS A 498 24.09 -3.29 -32.45
C LYS A 498 22.69 -2.83 -32.85
N ALA A 499 21.66 -3.65 -32.66
CA ALA A 499 20.28 -3.25 -32.94
C ALA A 499 19.81 -2.14 -31.99
N VAL A 500 20.14 -2.23 -30.69
CA VAL A 500 19.81 -1.18 -29.73
C VAL A 500 20.43 0.15 -30.17
N SER A 501 21.74 0.17 -30.46
CA SER A 501 22.46 1.37 -30.92
C SER A 501 21.80 2.01 -32.14
N LYS A 502 21.39 1.20 -33.12
CA LYS A 502 20.69 1.68 -34.32
C LYS A 502 19.30 2.24 -34.02
N LEU A 503 18.54 1.60 -33.13
CA LEU A 503 17.16 1.99 -32.80
C LEU A 503 17.09 3.22 -31.90
N VAL A 504 18.00 3.36 -30.94
CA VAL A 504 18.04 4.52 -30.03
C VAL A 504 18.83 5.70 -30.60
N LEU A 505 19.44 5.54 -31.79
CA LEU A 505 20.25 6.54 -32.48
C LEU A 505 21.43 7.03 -31.63
N MET A 506 22.16 6.09 -31.01
CA MET A 506 23.30 6.38 -30.15
C MET A 506 24.55 5.62 -30.62
N LYS A 507 25.74 6.14 -30.31
CA LYS A 507 27.00 5.44 -30.57
C LYS A 507 27.04 4.11 -29.80
N GLU A 508 27.51 3.06 -30.47
CA GLU A 508 27.59 1.70 -29.91
C GLU A 508 28.38 1.65 -28.59
N ALA A 509 29.51 2.35 -28.51
CA ALA A 509 30.31 2.45 -27.27
C ALA A 509 29.52 3.06 -26.09
N SER A 510 28.69 4.09 -26.34
CA SER A 510 27.85 4.69 -25.30
C SER A 510 26.75 3.74 -24.84
N VAL A 511 26.13 3.03 -25.78
CA VAL A 511 25.11 2.01 -25.48
C VAL A 511 25.72 0.87 -24.66
N ARG A 512 26.92 0.39 -25.02
CA ARG A 512 27.65 -0.62 -24.24
C ARG A 512 27.84 -0.23 -22.78
N ASN A 513 28.27 1.01 -22.53
CA ASN A 513 28.44 1.52 -21.17
C ASN A 513 27.11 1.55 -20.39
N ILE A 514 26.02 1.96 -21.04
CA ILE A 514 24.68 1.97 -20.44
C ILE A 514 24.22 0.54 -20.14
N LEU A 515 24.36 -0.39 -21.09
CA LEU A 515 24.03 -1.81 -20.92
C LEU A 515 24.82 -2.43 -19.77
N GLY A 516 26.13 -2.12 -19.67
CA GLY A 516 26.97 -2.55 -18.55
C GLY A 516 26.44 -2.09 -17.18
N ARG A 517 26.01 -0.83 -17.07
CA ARG A 517 25.37 -0.31 -15.84
C ARG A 517 24.03 -0.99 -15.56
N LEU A 518 23.18 -1.17 -16.57
CA LEU A 518 21.87 -1.84 -16.40
C LEU A 518 22.05 -3.30 -15.96
N LEU A 519 23.07 -4.00 -16.47
CA LEU A 519 23.44 -5.34 -16.04
C LEU A 519 23.96 -5.36 -14.60
N SER A 520 24.83 -4.42 -14.20
CA SER A 520 25.39 -4.40 -12.84
C SER A 520 24.32 -4.18 -11.76
N PHE A 521 23.23 -3.49 -12.10
CA PHE A 521 22.07 -3.31 -11.21
C PHE A 521 21.03 -4.44 -11.33
N ASN A 522 21.28 -5.49 -12.12
CA ASN A 522 20.31 -6.56 -12.44
C ASN A 522 18.97 -6.03 -12.97
N ILE A 523 18.99 -4.91 -13.70
CA ILE A 523 17.79 -4.34 -14.34
C ILE A 523 17.44 -5.12 -15.59
N ILE A 524 18.46 -5.52 -16.37
CA ILE A 524 18.32 -6.33 -17.57
C ILE A 524 19.07 -7.65 -17.41
N GLU A 525 18.67 -8.66 -18.16
CA GLU A 525 19.29 -9.98 -18.19
C GLU A 525 20.05 -10.18 -19.51
N LEU A 526 21.18 -10.87 -19.42
CA LEU A 526 21.95 -11.33 -20.57
C LEU A 526 21.47 -12.73 -20.97
N GLN A 527 20.96 -12.87 -22.19
CA GLN A 527 20.61 -14.14 -22.80
C GLN A 527 21.71 -14.57 -23.76
N GLU A 528 22.43 -15.64 -23.40
CA GLU A 528 23.38 -16.29 -24.28
C GLU A 528 22.64 -17.21 -25.27
N ILE A 529 23.04 -17.12 -26.55
CA ILE A 529 22.54 -17.95 -27.64
C ILE A 529 23.76 -18.66 -28.25
N PRO A 530 24.06 -19.91 -27.84
CA PRO A 530 25.24 -20.63 -28.31
C PRO A 530 25.06 -21.10 -29.76
N LYS A 531 26.04 -20.84 -30.63
CA LYS A 531 26.05 -21.39 -32.01
C LYS A 531 26.62 -22.80 -32.08
N THR A 532 27.42 -23.19 -31.08
CA THR A 532 28.10 -24.48 -30.99
C THR A 532 27.68 -25.22 -29.71
N GLN A 533 27.73 -26.55 -29.76
CA GLN A 533 27.24 -27.41 -28.66
C GLN A 533 28.04 -27.25 -27.35
N ASP A 534 29.32 -26.88 -27.45
CA ASP A 534 30.21 -26.59 -26.33
C ASP A 534 29.85 -25.29 -25.59
N ARG A 535 28.88 -24.51 -26.08
CA ARG A 535 28.46 -23.21 -25.53
C ARG A 535 29.65 -22.26 -25.31
N SER A 536 30.59 -22.26 -26.24
CA SER A 536 31.73 -21.35 -26.19
C SER A 536 31.29 -19.90 -26.34
N ALA A 537 31.62 -19.05 -25.37
CA ALA A 537 31.32 -17.62 -25.37
C ALA A 537 31.75 -16.90 -26.65
N MET A 538 32.89 -17.30 -27.24
CA MET A 538 33.41 -16.72 -28.49
C MET A 538 32.52 -17.02 -29.70
N ARG A 539 31.75 -18.10 -29.64
CA ARG A 539 30.82 -18.56 -30.69
C ARG A 539 29.36 -18.40 -30.25
N SER A 540 29.09 -17.58 -29.25
CA SER A 540 27.74 -17.25 -28.79
C SER A 540 27.34 -15.86 -29.26
N VAL A 541 26.03 -15.67 -29.45
CA VAL A 541 25.43 -14.33 -29.57
C VAL A 541 24.83 -13.96 -28.23
N TYR A 542 25.05 -12.73 -27.79
CA TYR A 542 24.48 -12.21 -26.58
C TYR A 542 23.35 -11.24 -26.91
N ALA A 543 22.17 -11.51 -26.35
CA ALA A 543 21.01 -10.65 -26.45
C ALA A 543 20.57 -10.19 -25.06
N PHE A 544 19.96 -9.02 -24.99
CA PHE A 544 19.46 -8.43 -23.76
C PHE A 544 17.95 -8.59 -23.68
N ARG A 545 17.46 -8.90 -22.48
CA ARG A 545 16.05 -9.00 -22.17
C ARG A 545 15.74 -8.20 -20.90
N PHE A 546 14.60 -7.53 -20.88
CA PHE A 546 14.08 -6.89 -19.68
C PHE A 546 12.94 -7.71 -19.10
N LYS A 547 13.08 -8.12 -17.83
CA LYS A 547 12.00 -8.72 -17.05
C LYS A 547 11.64 -7.78 -15.89
N PRO A 548 10.49 -7.09 -15.93
CA PRO A 548 10.16 -6.09 -14.91
C PRO A 548 10.11 -6.64 -13.48
N GLN A 549 9.50 -7.82 -13.27
CA GLN A 549 9.25 -8.35 -11.93
C GLN A 549 10.56 -8.64 -11.15
N PRO A 550 11.53 -9.41 -11.67
CA PRO A 550 12.82 -9.59 -10.98
C PRO A 550 13.59 -8.29 -10.76
N ALA A 551 13.57 -7.38 -11.73
CA ALA A 551 14.27 -6.10 -11.63
C ALA A 551 13.67 -5.20 -10.52
N ILE A 552 12.34 -5.12 -10.46
CA ILE A 552 11.60 -4.40 -9.42
C ILE A 552 11.86 -5.02 -8.05
N GLU A 553 11.85 -6.35 -7.93
CA GLU A 553 12.10 -7.04 -6.66
C GLU A 553 13.53 -6.80 -6.14
N MET A 554 14.54 -6.80 -7.01
CA MET A 554 15.92 -6.45 -6.64
C MET A 554 16.04 -4.98 -6.21
N PHE A 555 15.36 -4.08 -6.92
CA PHE A 555 15.34 -2.66 -6.58
C PHE A 555 14.66 -2.42 -5.23
N LYS A 556 13.53 -3.08 -4.98
CA LYS A 556 12.82 -3.06 -3.70
C LYS A 556 13.72 -3.48 -2.54
N LYS A 557 14.43 -4.60 -2.69
CA LYS A 557 15.43 -5.09 -1.72
C LYS A 557 16.54 -4.07 -1.46
N SER A 558 16.97 -3.34 -2.48
CA SER A 558 17.95 -2.28 -2.33
C SER A 558 17.41 -1.10 -1.52
N ILE A 559 16.15 -0.69 -1.75
CA ILE A 559 15.49 0.35 -0.95
C ILE A 559 15.34 -0.08 0.51
N LEU A 560 14.87 -1.31 0.77
CA LEU A 560 14.76 -1.86 2.13
C LEU A 560 16.08 -1.83 2.88
N PHE A 561 17.17 -2.20 2.20
CA PHE A 561 18.50 -2.18 2.79
C PHE A 561 18.92 -0.75 3.16
N ASN A 562 18.73 0.21 2.25
CA ASN A 562 19.02 1.62 2.50
C ASN A 562 18.17 2.21 3.64
N MET A 563 16.93 1.74 3.81
CA MET A 563 16.09 2.11 4.95
C MET A 563 16.67 1.58 6.27
N GLY A 564 17.14 0.33 6.29
CA GLY A 564 17.86 -0.23 7.43
C GLY A 564 19.13 0.55 7.78
N GLU A 565 19.91 0.95 6.77
CA GLU A 565 21.11 1.77 6.96
C GLU A 565 20.78 3.16 7.53
N ALA A 566 19.67 3.77 7.11
CA ALA A 566 19.24 5.05 7.66
C ALA A 566 18.89 4.93 9.15
N LEU A 567 18.19 3.87 9.57
CA LEU A 567 17.90 3.61 10.99
C LEU A 567 19.17 3.33 11.80
N GLU A 568 20.10 2.54 11.27
CA GLU A 568 21.38 2.25 11.93
C GLU A 568 22.22 3.53 12.11
N LYS A 569 22.26 4.41 11.12
CA LYS A 569 22.95 5.70 11.19
C LYS A 569 22.33 6.65 12.23
N LEU A 570 20.99 6.68 12.33
CA LEU A 570 20.29 7.42 13.38
C LEU A 570 20.66 6.87 14.76
N GLU A 571 20.64 5.55 14.92
CA GLU A 571 21.00 4.91 16.19
C GLU A 571 22.47 5.16 16.58
N GLN A 572 23.39 5.07 15.62
CA GLN A 572 24.81 5.32 15.84
C GLN A 572 25.07 6.77 16.26
N CYS A 573 24.42 7.74 15.61
CA CYS A 573 24.52 9.15 15.98
C CYS A 573 23.99 9.39 17.40
N LYS A 574 22.84 8.79 17.74
CA LYS A 574 22.28 8.85 19.11
C LYS A 574 23.22 8.24 20.15
N LYS A 575 23.88 7.12 19.83
CA LYS A 575 24.88 6.48 20.71
C LYS A 575 26.12 7.33 20.93
N GLN A 576 26.65 7.96 19.88
CA GLN A 576 27.81 8.84 19.96
C GLN A 576 27.55 10.07 20.84
N ASN A 577 26.31 10.60 20.78
CA ASN A 577 25.90 11.77 21.55
C ASN A 577 25.17 11.43 22.86
N LYS A 578 25.20 10.17 23.31
CA LYS A 578 24.39 9.70 24.45
C LYS A 578 24.59 10.55 25.71
N ILE A 579 25.83 10.89 26.05
CA ILE A 579 26.14 11.66 27.28
C ILE A 579 25.50 13.05 27.22
N LEU A 580 25.56 13.71 26.07
CA LEU A 580 24.94 15.02 25.85
C LEU A 580 23.42 14.92 25.91
N LEU A 581 22.84 13.93 25.23
CA LEU A 581 21.39 13.71 25.24
C LEU A 581 20.87 13.34 26.63
N ASP A 582 21.62 12.56 27.40
CA ASP A 582 21.29 12.23 28.79
C ASP A 582 21.35 13.50 29.66
N LYS A 583 22.28 14.44 29.39
CA LYS A 583 22.35 15.75 30.07
C LYS A 583 21.15 16.64 29.73
N VAL A 584 20.77 16.71 28.45
CA VAL A 584 19.63 17.52 27.95
C VAL A 584 18.29 16.99 28.45
N ASN A 585 18.12 15.67 28.52
CA ASN A 585 16.87 15.03 28.97
C ASN A 585 16.62 15.14 30.49
N ARG A 586 17.55 15.70 31.28
CA ARG A 586 17.31 15.92 32.70
C ARG A 586 16.28 17.03 32.91
N GLU A 587 15.33 16.81 33.81
CA GLU A 587 14.25 17.76 34.11
C GLU A 587 14.74 19.17 34.50
N ASP A 588 15.92 19.29 35.11
CA ASP A 588 16.51 20.58 35.49
C ASP A 588 17.10 21.35 34.29
N VAL A 589 17.46 20.66 33.21
CA VAL A 589 18.11 21.19 32.01
C VAL A 589 17.13 21.40 30.86
N LYS A 590 16.15 20.51 30.73
CA LYS A 590 15.14 20.52 29.66
C LYS A 590 14.42 21.87 29.57
N GLY A 591 14.43 22.49 28.39
CA GLY A 591 13.82 23.81 28.16
C GLY A 591 14.66 25.01 28.61
N ARG A 592 15.79 24.78 29.31
CA ARG A 592 16.79 25.81 29.67
C ARG A 592 18.17 25.46 29.10
N GLU A 593 18.17 24.79 27.96
CA GLU A 593 19.38 24.30 27.28
C GLU A 593 20.35 25.45 26.96
N GLN A 594 19.83 26.59 26.48
CA GLN A 594 20.63 27.77 26.13
C GLN A 594 21.37 28.41 27.32
N GLU A 595 20.83 28.26 28.54
CA GLU A 595 21.41 28.84 29.75
C GLU A 595 22.36 27.88 30.47
N LEU A 596 22.08 26.58 30.41
CA LEU A 596 22.74 25.55 31.24
C LEU A 596 23.79 24.72 30.49
N LEU A 597 23.78 24.73 29.16
CA LEU A 597 24.79 24.05 28.35
C LEU A 597 25.93 24.99 27.97
N LEU A 598 27.11 24.41 27.81
CA LEU A 598 28.26 25.15 27.28
C LEU A 598 28.02 25.49 25.80
N PRO A 599 28.58 26.60 25.27
CA PRO A 599 28.44 26.95 23.85
C PRO A 599 28.87 25.83 22.88
N SER A 600 29.87 25.02 23.25
CA SER A 600 30.29 23.86 22.47
C SER A 600 29.28 22.71 22.50
N GLU A 601 28.60 22.50 23.62
CA GLU A 601 27.56 21.48 23.78
C GLU A 601 26.28 21.90 23.03
N LEU A 602 25.94 23.19 23.04
CA LEU A 602 24.84 23.75 22.25
C LEU A 602 25.07 23.54 20.76
N LYS A 603 26.28 23.88 20.27
CA LYS A 603 26.63 23.63 18.87
C LYS A 603 26.55 22.14 18.50
N GLN A 604 27.06 21.26 19.36
CA GLN A 604 26.97 19.81 19.14
C GLN A 604 25.51 19.31 19.15
N LEU A 605 24.64 19.90 19.98
CA LEU A 605 23.22 19.58 20.03
C LEU A 605 22.49 20.03 18.76
N GLU A 606 22.80 21.22 18.25
CA GLU A 606 22.30 21.72 16.97
C GLU A 606 22.72 20.80 15.81
N GLU A 607 24.00 20.43 15.74
CA GLU A 607 24.52 19.49 14.73
C GLU A 607 23.83 18.11 14.82
N TYR A 608 23.53 17.63 16.03
CA TYR A 608 22.77 16.40 16.24
C TYR A 608 21.34 16.51 15.68
N TYR A 609 20.59 17.56 16.02
CA TYR A 609 19.21 17.72 15.56
C TYR A 609 19.12 17.94 14.05
N GLU A 610 20.06 18.66 13.45
CA GLU A 610 20.13 18.80 11.98
C GLU A 610 20.39 17.46 11.31
N TYR A 611 21.32 16.67 11.86
CA TYR A 611 21.61 15.33 11.38
C TYR A 611 20.38 14.41 11.51
N GLU A 612 19.75 14.38 12.67
CA GLU A 612 18.55 13.57 12.96
C GLU A 612 17.41 13.93 11.99
N SER A 613 17.09 15.22 11.86
CA SER A 613 16.06 15.72 10.95
C SER A 613 16.33 15.33 9.49
N THR A 614 17.58 15.47 9.05
CA THR A 614 18.00 15.10 7.68
C THR A 614 17.80 13.61 7.41
N TRP A 615 18.21 12.74 8.34
CA TRP A 615 18.11 11.29 8.16
C TRP A 615 16.69 10.76 8.32
N ILE A 616 15.88 11.33 9.22
CA ILE A 616 14.45 11.03 9.31
C ILE A 616 13.75 11.43 8.01
N THR A 617 14.07 12.58 7.44
CA THR A 617 13.51 13.02 6.15
C THR A 617 13.90 12.07 5.02
N LYS A 618 15.18 11.66 4.95
CA LYS A 618 15.64 10.66 3.97
C LYS A 618 14.92 9.33 4.14
N PHE A 619 14.76 8.85 5.37
CA PHE A 619 14.02 7.63 5.68
C PHE A 619 12.55 7.73 5.24
N GLY A 620 11.89 8.86 5.52
CA GLY A 620 10.52 9.12 5.07
C GLY A 620 10.36 9.07 3.56
N ARG A 621 11.31 9.63 2.81
CA ARG A 621 11.32 9.57 1.34
C ARG A 621 11.54 8.14 0.81
N LEU A 622 12.47 7.39 1.42
CA LEU A 622 12.71 5.98 1.07
C LEU A 622 11.49 5.10 1.39
N ARG A 623 10.81 5.36 2.51
CA ARG A 623 9.55 4.70 2.87
C ARG A 623 8.49 4.96 1.78
N THR A 624 8.22 6.22 1.42
CA THR A 624 7.23 6.50 0.36
C THR A 624 7.62 5.88 -0.99
N ALA A 625 8.92 5.78 -1.28
CA ALA A 625 9.40 5.14 -2.50
C ALA A 625 9.09 3.63 -2.57
N ILE A 626 9.05 2.95 -1.42
CA ILE A 626 8.84 1.49 -1.39
C ILE A 626 7.38 1.09 -1.56
N ASP A 627 6.44 1.95 -1.16
CA ASP A 627 5.00 1.66 -1.11
C ASP A 627 4.49 0.99 -2.39
N VAL A 628 4.86 1.56 -3.54
CA VAL A 628 4.43 1.08 -4.85
C VAL A 628 5.01 -0.31 -5.18
N PHE A 629 6.22 -0.60 -4.73
CA PHE A 629 6.90 -1.86 -5.02
C PHE A 629 6.51 -2.98 -4.07
N GLU A 630 6.24 -2.66 -2.81
CA GLU A 630 5.85 -3.64 -1.79
C GLU A 630 4.37 -4.01 -1.91
N PHE A 631 3.50 -3.04 -2.19
CA PHE A 631 2.05 -3.27 -2.14
C PHE A 631 1.36 -3.32 -3.51
N LEU A 632 1.91 -2.69 -4.55
CA LEU A 632 1.21 -2.52 -5.85
C LEU A 632 1.74 -3.41 -6.99
N THR A 633 2.65 -4.34 -6.72
CA THR A 633 3.28 -5.23 -7.73
C THR A 633 2.59 -6.59 -7.92
N ALA A 634 1.64 -6.93 -7.04
CA ALA A 634 1.08 -8.28 -6.86
C ALA A 634 -0.02 -8.68 -7.85
#